data_AF-A0AAG5DDU6-F1
#
_entry.id   AF-A0AAG5DDU6-F1
#
_cell.length_a   1.000
_cell.length_b   1.000
_cell.length_c   1.000
_cell.angle_alpha   90.00
_cell.angle_beta   90.00
_cell.angle_gamma   90.00
#
_symmetry.space_group_name_H-M   'P 1'
#
loop_
_entity.id
_entity.type
_entity.pdbx_description
1 polymer ?
#
loop_
_entity_poly.entity_id
_entity_poly.type
_entity_poly.pdbx_seq_one_letter_code
_entity_poly.pdbx_strand_id
1 'polypeptide(L)'
;MAELQNLNEFISQYSNTERTIKCTPEGISLASFADICDLAGAPEDVRQSLQSSVSVLRRSVSPADDNQTIASAINSIVSILIANAGRFVTVEQYGWLTRTTVAMALLNGLPCSGSSLAKRLLSSLEEIELAEYNYSPLVIHLVTKHLIDDIPLQGVYLLYVIKKLAITNSRILYYVAVALVFAGLDAITGSGKSEYRLHTVDEFLQYLDVLNMEHLHHQRHNLQVIYQLLKLLSLYENMVLVRHVEKLEEELKADHKSYANFFRVSAQQLKIFQLWLEKSSTLVHLFGNEGDIDYLILADLIQVDMFPLLDDLSSPGDLLG
;
A
#
# COMPACT_ATOMS: atom_id res chain seq x y z
N MET A 1 5.08 18.09 40.24
CA MET A 1 4.23 19.12 39.61
C MET A 1 5.03 19.97 38.62
N ALA A 2 6.16 20.58 39.00
CA ALA A 2 7.02 21.35 38.08
C ALA A 2 7.61 20.52 36.92
N GLU A 3 7.94 19.24 37.13
CA GLU A 3 8.48 18.36 36.08
C GLU A 3 7.43 17.95 35.03
N LEU A 4 6.17 17.76 35.43
CA LEU A 4 5.04 17.53 34.52
C LEU A 4 4.71 18.79 33.71
N GLN A 5 4.96 19.96 34.28
CA GLN A 5 4.74 21.25 33.65
C GLN A 5 5.84 21.53 32.60
N ASN A 6 7.11 21.21 32.91
CA ASN A 6 8.20 21.24 31.94
C ASN A 6 8.02 20.23 30.81
N LEU A 7 7.46 19.04 31.08
CA LEU A 7 7.15 18.05 30.04
C LEU A 7 6.02 18.54 29.11
N ASN A 8 4.98 19.17 29.67
CA ASN A 8 3.90 19.75 28.86
C ASN A 8 4.33 21.02 28.10
N GLU A 9 5.27 21.82 28.65
CA GLU A 9 5.89 22.93 27.92
C GLU A 9 6.85 22.46 26.83
N PHE A 10 7.59 21.37 27.06
CA PHE A 10 8.38 20.70 26.03
C PHE A 10 7.46 20.19 24.91
N ILE A 11 6.43 19.41 25.24
CA ILE A 11 5.45 18.91 24.25
C ILE A 11 4.76 20.06 23.49
N SER A 12 4.45 21.19 24.15
CA SER A 12 3.80 22.33 23.49
C SER A 12 4.74 23.19 22.64
N GLN A 13 6.03 23.25 22.97
CA GLN A 13 7.05 23.89 22.15
C GLN A 13 7.32 23.10 20.86
N TYR A 14 7.22 21.77 20.91
CA TYR A 14 7.38 20.89 19.74
C TYR A 14 6.06 20.60 19.00
N SER A 15 4.90 20.95 19.55
CA SER A 15 3.62 20.81 18.84
C SER A 15 3.34 21.91 17.82
N ASN A 16 4.19 22.95 17.75
CA ASN A 16 4.00 24.13 16.91
C ASN A 16 4.99 24.26 15.73
N THR A 17 5.81 23.26 15.46
CA THR A 17 6.39 23.09 14.12
C THR A 17 5.33 22.45 13.23
N GLU A 18 4.81 23.18 12.24
CA GLU A 18 3.93 22.60 11.22
C GLU A 18 4.64 21.40 10.60
N ARG A 19 4.19 20.19 10.92
CA ARG A 19 4.73 18.95 10.34
C ARG A 19 4.49 18.96 8.84
N THR A 20 5.54 18.68 8.08
CA THR A 20 5.45 18.44 6.65
C THR A 20 5.10 16.99 6.33
N ILE A 21 5.48 16.03 7.19
CA ILE A 21 5.18 14.61 7.00
C ILE A 21 3.79 14.27 7.55
N LYS A 22 2.90 13.86 6.65
CA LYS A 22 1.63 13.21 6.95
C LYS A 22 1.82 11.68 6.95
N CYS A 23 1.46 11.04 8.06
CA CYS A 23 1.58 9.59 8.25
C CYS A 23 0.25 8.83 8.05
N THR A 24 -0.88 9.52 8.01
CA THR A 24 -2.22 8.91 7.93
C THR A 24 -2.99 9.42 6.72
N PRO A 25 -3.72 8.54 6.00
CA PRO A 25 -4.55 8.96 4.89
C PRO A 25 -5.75 9.78 5.41
N GLU A 26 -6.10 10.85 4.71
CA GLU A 26 -7.26 11.70 5.03
C GLU A 26 -8.58 11.13 4.49
N GLY A 27 -8.60 9.89 3.98
CA GLY A 27 -9.70 9.17 3.32
C GLY A 27 -10.31 9.79 2.05
N ILE A 28 -11.09 8.99 1.31
CA ILE A 28 -11.86 9.47 0.16
C ILE A 28 -13.27 9.90 0.58
N SER A 29 -13.87 10.80 -0.21
CA SER A 29 -15.23 11.28 0.02
C SER A 29 -16.30 10.24 -0.36
N LEU A 30 -17.51 10.40 0.18
CA LEU A 30 -18.68 9.58 -0.20
C LEU A 30 -19.02 9.72 -1.69
N ALA A 31 -18.89 10.93 -2.25
CA ALA A 31 -19.10 11.18 -3.67
C ALA A 31 -18.08 10.44 -4.54
N SER A 32 -16.79 10.50 -4.19
CA SER A 32 -15.74 9.76 -4.88
C SER A 32 -15.97 8.25 -4.84
N PHE A 33 -16.40 7.72 -3.69
CA PHE A 33 -16.75 6.30 -3.57
C PHE A 33 -17.97 5.92 -4.42
N ALA A 34 -18.99 6.77 -4.45
CA ALA A 34 -20.17 6.55 -5.29
C ALA A 34 -19.82 6.54 -6.79
N ASP A 35 -18.91 7.41 -7.22
CA ASP A 35 -18.45 7.45 -8.60
C ASP A 35 -17.67 6.20 -8.99
N ILE A 36 -16.83 5.68 -8.09
CA ILE A 36 -16.11 4.41 -8.29
C ILE A 36 -17.09 3.23 -8.44
N CYS A 37 -18.19 3.23 -7.66
CA CYS A 37 -19.22 2.19 -7.75
C CYS A 37 -19.95 2.20 -9.11
N ASP A 38 -19.96 3.30 -9.84
CA ASP A 38 -20.65 3.43 -11.13
C ASP A 38 -19.77 3.11 -12.34
N LEU A 39 -18.46 2.92 -12.13
CA LEU A 39 -17.54 2.52 -13.19
C LEU A 39 -17.93 1.16 -13.80
N ALA A 40 -17.59 0.95 -15.07
CA ALA A 40 -17.94 -0.27 -15.81
C ALA A 40 -17.21 -1.51 -15.28
N GLY A 41 -17.91 -2.65 -15.20
CA GLY A 41 -17.32 -3.96 -14.84
C GLY A 41 -18.13 -4.77 -13.83
N ALA A 42 -19.07 -4.18 -13.09
CA ALA A 42 -20.01 -4.96 -12.27
C ALA A 42 -21.00 -5.74 -13.15
N PRO A 43 -21.46 -6.94 -12.71
CA PRO A 43 -22.63 -7.58 -13.30
C PRO A 43 -23.84 -6.63 -13.32
N GLU A 44 -24.61 -6.64 -14.40
CA GLU A 44 -25.67 -5.66 -14.66
C GLU A 44 -26.71 -5.60 -13.54
N ASP A 45 -27.11 -6.75 -13.02
CA ASP A 45 -28.12 -6.87 -11.97
C ASP A 45 -27.59 -6.47 -10.58
N VAL A 46 -26.29 -6.69 -10.33
CA VAL A 46 -25.60 -6.15 -9.16
C VAL A 46 -25.58 -4.62 -9.25
N ARG A 47 -25.20 -4.07 -10.41
CA ARG A 47 -25.20 -2.62 -10.65
C ARG A 47 -26.59 -2.01 -10.39
N GLN A 48 -27.65 -2.61 -10.91
CA GLN A 48 -29.03 -2.18 -10.68
C GLN A 48 -29.41 -2.19 -9.19
N SER A 49 -28.95 -3.20 -8.46
CA SER A 49 -29.22 -3.34 -7.02
C SER A 49 -28.48 -2.30 -6.17
N LEU A 50 -27.32 -1.81 -6.63
CA LEU A 50 -26.53 -0.77 -5.95
C LEU A 50 -27.08 0.66 -6.18
N GLN A 51 -27.80 0.90 -7.28
CA GLN A 51 -28.18 2.25 -7.74
C GLN A 51 -28.88 3.11 -6.67
N SER A 52 -29.78 2.52 -5.88
CA SER A 52 -30.52 3.24 -4.85
C SER A 52 -29.58 3.76 -3.75
N SER A 53 -28.70 2.89 -3.24
CA SER A 53 -27.70 3.23 -2.22
C SER A 53 -26.63 4.19 -2.74
N VAL A 54 -26.14 3.98 -3.97
CA VAL A 54 -25.17 4.90 -4.61
C VAL A 54 -25.78 6.30 -4.79
N SER A 55 -27.05 6.38 -5.17
CA SER A 55 -27.78 7.65 -5.29
C SER A 55 -27.91 8.39 -3.95
N VAL A 56 -28.05 7.65 -2.84
CA VAL A 56 -28.06 8.22 -1.49
C VAL A 56 -26.69 8.85 -1.18
N LEU A 57 -25.60 8.12 -1.41
CA LEU A 57 -24.24 8.61 -1.14
C LEU A 57 -23.89 9.87 -1.92
N ARG A 58 -24.37 10.01 -3.17
CA ARG A 58 -24.16 11.22 -3.98
C ARG A 58 -24.89 12.46 -3.47
N ARG A 59 -26.07 12.27 -2.88
CA ARG A 59 -26.90 13.38 -2.40
C ARG A 59 -26.47 13.86 -1.02
N SER A 60 -25.62 13.10 -0.34
CA SER A 60 -25.03 13.50 0.93
C SER A 60 -23.90 14.51 0.69
N VAL A 61 -24.18 15.79 0.98
CA VAL A 61 -23.27 16.92 0.72
C VAL A 61 -22.62 17.40 2.01
N SER A 62 -23.12 17.01 3.19
CA SER A 62 -22.62 17.50 4.48
C SER A 62 -22.47 16.39 5.53
N PRO A 63 -21.46 16.47 6.42
CA PRO A 63 -21.34 15.58 7.60
C PRO A 63 -22.49 15.74 8.63
N ALA A 64 -23.41 16.69 8.41
CA ALA A 64 -24.65 16.84 9.18
C ALA A 64 -25.85 16.10 8.55
N ASP A 65 -25.68 15.49 7.38
CA ASP A 65 -26.68 14.61 6.79
C ASP A 65 -26.89 13.38 7.69
N ASP A 66 -28.07 12.76 7.63
CA ASP A 66 -28.46 11.65 8.48
C ASP A 66 -27.44 10.50 8.42
N ASN A 67 -26.50 10.50 9.36
CA ASN A 67 -25.40 9.53 9.49
C ASN A 67 -25.94 8.10 9.51
N GLN A 68 -27.18 7.88 9.96
CA GLN A 68 -27.84 6.59 9.95
C GLN A 68 -28.22 6.16 8.52
N THR A 69 -28.73 7.07 7.69
CA THR A 69 -29.03 6.83 6.29
C THR A 69 -27.76 6.56 5.46
N ILE A 70 -26.69 7.32 5.69
CA ILE A 70 -25.38 7.10 5.03
C ILE A 70 -24.81 5.73 5.42
N ALA A 71 -24.79 5.42 6.72
CA ALA A 71 -24.32 4.12 7.21
C ALA A 71 -25.16 2.96 6.63
N SER A 72 -26.47 3.13 6.54
CA SER A 72 -27.38 2.15 5.92
C SER A 72 -27.06 1.94 4.44
N ALA A 73 -26.82 3.01 3.68
CA ALA A 73 -26.44 2.93 2.27
C ALA A 73 -25.11 2.19 2.06
N ILE A 74 -24.08 2.51 2.86
CA ILE A 74 -22.79 1.82 2.83
C ILE A 74 -22.97 0.34 3.16
N ASN A 75 -23.68 0.02 4.24
CA ASN A 75 -23.92 -1.37 4.66
C ASN A 75 -24.71 -2.15 3.61
N SER A 76 -25.66 -1.51 2.95
CA SER A 76 -26.43 -2.12 1.86
C SER A 76 -25.54 -2.44 0.66
N ILE A 77 -24.70 -1.50 0.21
CA ILE A 77 -23.72 -1.74 -0.87
C ILE A 77 -22.84 -2.95 -0.51
N VAL A 78 -22.21 -2.93 0.66
CA VAL A 78 -21.28 -4.00 1.04
C VAL A 78 -21.99 -5.34 1.18
N SER A 79 -23.21 -5.36 1.71
CA SER A 79 -24.01 -6.59 1.84
C SER A 79 -24.39 -7.18 0.47
N ILE A 80 -24.77 -6.33 -0.49
CA ILE A 80 -25.05 -6.75 -1.86
C ILE A 80 -23.80 -7.35 -2.51
N LEU A 81 -22.64 -6.71 -2.33
CA LEU A 81 -21.38 -7.18 -2.89
C LEU A 81 -20.95 -8.52 -2.30
N ILE A 82 -21.00 -8.68 -0.98
CA ILE A 82 -20.69 -9.95 -0.31
C ILE A 82 -21.63 -11.06 -0.80
N ALA A 83 -22.94 -10.79 -0.86
CA ALA A 83 -23.93 -11.78 -1.30
C ALA A 83 -23.73 -12.23 -2.76
N ASN A 84 -23.11 -11.40 -3.59
CA ASN A 84 -22.89 -11.68 -5.00
C ASN A 84 -21.41 -11.94 -5.34
N ALA A 85 -20.50 -12.05 -4.36
CA ALA A 85 -19.05 -12.16 -4.59
C ALA A 85 -18.69 -13.32 -5.53
N GLY A 86 -19.36 -14.48 -5.38
CA GLY A 86 -19.15 -15.65 -6.24
C GLY A 86 -19.58 -15.47 -7.71
N ARG A 87 -20.18 -14.33 -8.08
CA ARG A 87 -20.61 -14.02 -9.45
C ARG A 87 -19.61 -13.17 -10.22
N PHE A 88 -18.56 -12.66 -9.57
CA PHE A 88 -17.50 -11.88 -10.19
C PHE A 88 -16.44 -12.81 -10.79
N VAL A 89 -16.81 -13.52 -11.85
CA VAL A 89 -16.02 -14.63 -12.44
C VAL A 89 -15.09 -14.22 -13.57
N THR A 90 -15.23 -12.99 -14.09
CA THR A 90 -14.37 -12.44 -15.15
C THR A 90 -13.30 -11.51 -14.58
N VAL A 91 -12.20 -11.32 -15.30
CA VAL A 91 -11.12 -10.41 -14.90
C VAL A 91 -11.62 -8.96 -14.74
N GLU A 92 -12.53 -8.52 -15.62
CA GLU A 92 -13.14 -7.19 -15.55
C GLU A 92 -13.97 -7.02 -14.27
N GLN A 93 -14.82 -8.01 -13.96
CA GLN A 93 -15.62 -8.04 -12.74
C GLN A 93 -14.76 -8.08 -11.48
N TYR A 94 -13.71 -8.91 -11.47
CA TYR A 94 -12.77 -8.97 -10.37
C TYR A 94 -12.02 -7.64 -10.16
N GLY A 95 -11.56 -7.01 -11.26
CA GLY A 95 -10.95 -5.69 -11.22
C GLY A 95 -11.90 -4.63 -10.65
N TRP A 96 -13.16 -4.63 -11.09
CA TRP A 96 -14.22 -3.77 -10.56
C TRP A 96 -14.42 -4.00 -9.05
N LEU A 97 -14.52 -5.24 -8.60
CA LEU A 97 -14.76 -5.55 -7.19
C LEU A 97 -13.55 -5.16 -6.32
N THR A 98 -12.33 -5.36 -6.85
CA THR A 98 -11.09 -4.98 -6.17
C THR A 98 -11.03 -3.47 -5.96
N ARG A 99 -11.26 -2.65 -6.99
CA ARG A 99 -11.25 -1.18 -6.83
C ARG A 99 -12.35 -0.69 -5.90
N THR A 100 -13.55 -1.25 -5.96
CA THR A 100 -14.64 -0.88 -5.05
C THR A 100 -14.31 -1.27 -3.61
N THR A 101 -13.69 -2.42 -3.39
CA THR A 101 -13.23 -2.86 -2.06
C THR A 101 -12.12 -1.97 -1.51
N VAL A 102 -11.16 -1.57 -2.35
CA VAL A 102 -10.09 -0.63 -1.98
C VAL A 102 -10.66 0.75 -1.65
N ALA A 103 -11.56 1.27 -2.49
CA ALA A 103 -12.23 2.55 -2.26
C ALA A 103 -13.03 2.54 -0.96
N MET A 104 -13.75 1.45 -0.68
CA MET A 104 -14.44 1.23 0.58
C MET A 104 -13.47 1.27 1.77
N ALA A 105 -12.30 0.64 1.67
CA ALA A 105 -11.30 0.65 2.73
C ALA A 105 -10.66 2.03 2.97
N LEU A 106 -10.78 2.95 2.01
CA LEU A 106 -10.30 4.31 2.07
C LEU A 106 -11.38 5.33 2.46
N LEU A 107 -12.64 4.94 2.61
CA LEU A 107 -13.72 5.86 2.93
C LEU A 107 -13.50 6.56 4.28
N ASN A 108 -13.72 7.88 4.28
CA ASN A 108 -13.62 8.69 5.48
C ASN A 108 -14.69 8.39 6.52
N GLY A 109 -14.28 8.37 7.80
CA GLY A 109 -15.23 8.35 8.92
C GLY A 109 -16.14 7.12 8.94
N LEU A 110 -15.68 6.02 8.34
CA LEU A 110 -16.40 4.74 8.29
C LEU A 110 -16.89 4.36 9.70
N PRO A 111 -18.21 4.25 9.93
CA PRO A 111 -18.72 3.84 11.24
C PRO A 111 -18.17 2.45 11.59
N CYS A 112 -17.97 2.16 12.88
CA CYS A 112 -17.32 0.93 13.35
C CYS A 112 -17.95 -0.36 12.77
N SER A 113 -19.27 -0.38 12.51
CA SER A 113 -19.98 -1.48 11.85
C SER A 113 -19.62 -1.64 10.37
N GLY A 114 -19.28 -0.56 9.67
CA GLY A 114 -18.78 -0.61 8.29
C GLY A 114 -17.36 -1.18 8.20
N SER A 115 -16.56 -1.07 9.28
CA SER A 115 -15.20 -1.64 9.30
C SER A 115 -15.18 -3.18 9.31
N SER A 116 -16.16 -3.83 9.97
CA SER A 116 -16.27 -5.29 9.97
C SER A 116 -16.81 -5.81 8.64
N LEU A 117 -17.73 -5.08 8.02
CA LEU A 117 -18.25 -5.40 6.69
C LEU A 117 -17.19 -5.21 5.59
N ALA A 118 -16.39 -4.15 5.65
CA ALA A 118 -15.27 -3.95 4.72
C ALA A 118 -14.24 -5.09 4.82
N LYS A 119 -13.93 -5.57 6.04
CA LYS A 119 -13.09 -6.77 6.22
C LYS A 119 -13.72 -8.01 5.60
N ARG A 120 -15.03 -8.23 5.80
CA ARG A 120 -15.74 -9.36 5.19
C ARG A 120 -15.75 -9.28 3.67
N LEU A 121 -15.93 -8.09 3.10
CA LEU A 121 -15.87 -7.88 1.65
C LEU A 121 -14.49 -8.23 1.10
N LEU A 122 -13.41 -7.80 1.80
CA LEU A 122 -12.05 -8.19 1.43
C LEU A 122 -11.85 -9.71 1.51
N SER A 123 -12.32 -10.36 2.57
CA SER A 123 -12.27 -11.84 2.66
C SER A 123 -13.05 -12.51 1.52
N SER A 124 -14.24 -12.00 1.17
CA SER A 124 -15.00 -12.52 0.03
C SER A 124 -14.29 -12.30 -1.31
N LEU A 125 -13.52 -11.21 -1.47
CA LEU A 125 -12.68 -10.97 -2.64
C LEU A 125 -11.49 -11.95 -2.71
N GLU A 126 -10.91 -12.30 -1.55
CA GLU A 126 -9.80 -13.27 -1.45
C GLU A 126 -10.21 -14.68 -1.88
N GLU A 127 -11.47 -15.06 -1.62
CA GLU A 127 -12.03 -16.39 -1.93
C GLU A 127 -12.42 -16.57 -3.41
N ILE A 128 -12.37 -15.50 -4.23
CA ILE A 128 -12.72 -15.60 -5.65
C ILE A 128 -11.59 -16.31 -6.41
N GLU A 129 -11.91 -17.49 -6.94
CA GLU A 129 -11.02 -18.22 -7.83
C GLU A 129 -11.19 -17.76 -9.29
N LEU A 130 -10.13 -17.19 -9.87
CA LEU A 130 -10.10 -16.83 -11.29
C LEU A 130 -9.57 -17.98 -12.18
N ALA A 131 -9.53 -19.21 -11.65
CA ALA A 131 -9.07 -20.41 -12.32
C ALA A 131 -7.70 -20.23 -13.03
N GLU A 132 -7.69 -20.29 -14.37
CA GLU A 132 -6.48 -20.16 -15.20
C GLU A 132 -5.80 -18.79 -15.08
N TYR A 133 -6.55 -17.75 -14.68
CA TYR A 133 -6.03 -16.40 -14.58
C TYR A 133 -5.32 -16.10 -13.25
N ASN A 134 -5.32 -17.04 -12.29
CA ASN A 134 -4.66 -16.88 -10.98
C ASN A 134 -3.16 -16.55 -11.06
N TYR A 135 -2.51 -16.86 -12.19
CA TYR A 135 -1.10 -16.56 -12.45
C TYR A 135 -0.90 -15.76 -13.74
N SER A 136 -1.93 -15.06 -14.21
CA SER A 136 -1.87 -14.30 -15.46
C SER A 136 -1.29 -12.89 -15.24
N PRO A 137 -0.22 -12.49 -15.94
CA PRO A 137 0.33 -11.14 -15.82
C PRO A 137 -0.67 -10.05 -16.22
N LEU A 138 -1.60 -10.39 -17.12
CA LEU A 138 -2.67 -9.50 -17.55
C LEU A 138 -3.59 -9.10 -16.39
N VAL A 139 -3.88 -10.02 -15.46
CA VAL A 139 -4.71 -9.70 -14.28
C VAL A 139 -4.01 -8.70 -13.38
N ILE A 140 -2.74 -8.93 -13.07
CA ILE A 140 -1.94 -8.00 -12.26
C ILE A 140 -1.94 -6.63 -12.92
N HIS A 141 -1.64 -6.58 -14.22
CA HIS A 141 -1.62 -5.33 -14.97
C HIS A 141 -2.96 -4.58 -14.91
N LEU A 142 -4.06 -5.25 -15.26
CA LEU A 142 -5.37 -4.61 -15.31
C LEU A 142 -5.84 -4.16 -13.93
N VAL A 143 -5.66 -4.99 -12.90
CA VAL A 143 -6.08 -4.63 -11.54
C VAL A 143 -5.24 -3.49 -11.00
N THR A 144 -3.90 -3.55 -11.12
CA THR A 144 -3.01 -2.46 -10.69
C THR A 144 -3.32 -1.17 -11.46
N LYS A 145 -3.55 -1.25 -12.77
CA LYS A 145 -3.94 -0.11 -13.60
C LYS A 145 -5.25 0.52 -13.11
N HIS A 146 -6.32 -0.26 -12.97
CA HIS A 146 -7.60 0.26 -12.49
C HIS A 146 -7.48 0.90 -11.10
N LEU A 147 -6.67 0.32 -10.21
CA LEU A 147 -6.43 0.92 -8.90
C LEU A 147 -5.73 2.29 -8.97
N ILE A 148 -4.75 2.44 -9.86
CA ILE A 148 -4.02 3.72 -10.02
C ILE A 148 -4.84 4.76 -10.79
N ASP A 149 -5.57 4.34 -11.84
CA ASP A 149 -6.29 5.24 -12.74
C ASP A 149 -7.63 5.70 -12.15
N ASP A 150 -8.34 4.82 -11.44
CA ASP A 150 -9.72 5.08 -10.97
C ASP A 150 -9.78 5.62 -9.53
N ILE A 151 -8.72 5.43 -8.73
CA ILE A 151 -8.66 5.84 -7.33
C ILE A 151 -7.45 6.78 -7.18
N PRO A 152 -7.54 7.88 -6.42
CA PRO A 152 -6.42 8.78 -6.18
C PRO A 152 -5.37 8.16 -5.22
N LEU A 153 -4.77 7.03 -5.61
CA LEU A 153 -3.76 6.31 -4.85
C LEU A 153 -2.40 6.99 -4.99
N GLN A 154 -2.20 8.05 -4.22
CA GLN A 154 -0.93 8.74 -4.09
C GLN A 154 -0.51 8.86 -2.63
N GLY A 155 0.80 8.90 -2.41
CA GLY A 155 1.40 9.04 -1.09
C GLY A 155 0.86 8.04 -0.07
N VAL A 156 0.31 8.53 1.05
CA VAL A 156 -0.13 7.68 2.16
C VAL A 156 -1.28 6.75 1.77
N TYR A 157 -2.14 7.14 0.82
CA TYR A 157 -3.21 6.26 0.32
C TYR A 157 -2.65 5.00 -0.33
N LEU A 158 -1.65 5.17 -1.21
CA LEU A 158 -0.98 4.07 -1.88
C LEU A 158 -0.32 3.14 -0.86
N LEU A 159 0.41 3.69 0.11
CA LEU A 159 1.06 2.91 1.17
C LEU A 159 0.06 2.08 1.98
N TYR A 160 -1.08 2.67 2.34
CA TYR A 160 -2.13 1.97 3.08
C TYR A 160 -2.72 0.81 2.27
N VAL A 161 -3.00 1.03 0.98
CA VAL A 161 -3.56 0.00 0.10
C VAL A 161 -2.57 -1.15 -0.12
N ILE A 162 -1.29 -0.86 -0.39
CA ILE A 162 -0.25 -1.89 -0.52
C ILE A 162 -0.22 -2.78 0.74
N LYS A 163 -0.18 -2.17 1.93
CA LYS A 163 -0.21 -2.92 3.21
C LYS A 163 -1.43 -3.81 3.34
N LYS A 164 -2.61 -3.30 2.97
CA LYS A 164 -3.87 -4.07 3.07
C LYS A 164 -3.88 -5.26 2.12
N LEU A 165 -3.41 -5.10 0.90
CA LEU A 165 -3.39 -6.16 -0.11
C LEU A 165 -2.29 -7.20 0.16
N ALA A 166 -1.14 -6.78 0.68
CA ALA A 166 0.02 -7.64 0.95
C ALA A 166 -0.23 -8.72 2.03
N ILE A 167 -1.13 -8.45 2.97
CA ILE A 167 -1.44 -9.36 4.09
C ILE A 167 -2.64 -10.27 3.81
N THR A 168 -3.23 -10.19 2.62
CA THR A 168 -4.35 -11.04 2.22
C THR A 168 -3.87 -12.46 1.91
N ASN A 169 -4.79 -13.43 1.91
CA ASN A 169 -4.47 -14.81 1.49
C ASN A 169 -4.49 -14.98 -0.05
N SER A 170 -4.84 -13.93 -0.81
CA SER A 170 -4.91 -13.97 -2.26
C SER A 170 -3.55 -13.67 -2.89
N ARG A 171 -3.03 -14.64 -3.67
CA ARG A 171 -1.77 -14.47 -4.43
C ARG A 171 -1.86 -13.32 -5.43
N ILE A 172 -3.00 -13.15 -6.10
CA ILE A 172 -3.20 -12.05 -7.05
C ILE A 172 -3.10 -10.70 -6.33
N LEU A 173 -3.78 -10.53 -5.20
CA LEU A 173 -3.75 -9.27 -4.45
C LEU A 173 -2.35 -8.98 -3.89
N TYR A 174 -1.61 -10.01 -3.46
CA TYR A 174 -0.21 -9.88 -3.07
C TYR A 174 0.67 -9.42 -4.26
N TYR A 175 0.49 -9.99 -5.45
CA TYR A 175 1.23 -9.56 -6.65
C TYR A 175 0.86 -8.13 -7.09
N VAL A 176 -0.41 -7.77 -7.00
CA VAL A 176 -0.89 -6.40 -7.22
C VAL A 176 -0.25 -5.43 -6.21
N ALA A 177 -0.14 -5.82 -4.94
CA ALA A 177 0.53 -5.02 -3.90
C ALA A 177 2.00 -4.76 -4.25
N VAL A 178 2.72 -5.78 -4.73
CA VAL A 178 4.11 -5.63 -5.18
C VAL A 178 4.20 -4.73 -6.42
N ALA A 179 3.32 -4.91 -7.41
CA ALA A 179 3.28 -4.06 -8.60
C ALA A 179 2.97 -2.58 -8.27
N LEU A 180 2.10 -2.34 -7.27
CA LEU A 180 1.78 -0.99 -6.79
C LEU A 180 2.99 -0.28 -6.15
N VAL A 181 3.95 -1.02 -5.58
CA VAL A 181 5.21 -0.42 -5.12
C VAL A 181 5.92 0.27 -6.28
N PHE A 182 6.10 -0.43 -7.40
CA PHE A 182 6.80 0.10 -8.57
C PHE A 182 6.04 1.25 -9.22
N ALA A 183 4.70 1.17 -9.31
CA ALA A 183 3.89 2.31 -9.74
C ALA A 183 4.12 3.55 -8.86
N GLY A 184 4.28 3.38 -7.55
CA GLY A 184 4.67 4.45 -6.63
C GLY A 184 6.08 4.98 -6.84
N LEU A 185 7.06 4.08 -7.06
CA LEU A 185 8.44 4.46 -7.37
C LEU A 185 8.52 5.25 -8.68
N ASP A 186 7.80 4.84 -9.72
CA ASP A 186 7.73 5.54 -11.00
C ASP A 186 7.14 6.95 -10.86
N ALA A 187 6.08 7.08 -10.05
CA ALA A 187 5.46 8.38 -9.78
C ALA A 187 6.40 9.35 -9.05
N ILE A 188 7.25 8.85 -8.15
CA ILE A 188 8.23 9.66 -7.41
C ILE A 188 9.46 9.99 -8.29
N THR A 189 9.96 9.02 -9.04
CA THR A 189 11.19 9.14 -9.83
C THR A 189 11.00 9.83 -11.17
N GLY A 190 9.76 9.91 -11.66
CA GLY A 190 9.47 10.44 -13.00
C GLY A 190 10.00 9.55 -14.13
N SER A 191 10.30 8.28 -13.85
CA SER A 191 10.86 7.30 -14.80
C SER A 191 9.97 7.04 -16.03
N GLY A 192 8.67 7.37 -15.94
CA GLY A 192 7.70 7.30 -17.05
C GLY A 192 7.43 5.90 -17.59
N LYS A 193 7.88 4.84 -16.92
CA LYS A 193 7.71 3.46 -17.37
C LYS A 193 6.42 2.86 -16.79
N SER A 194 5.27 3.30 -17.29
CA SER A 194 3.94 2.85 -16.84
C SER A 194 3.57 1.43 -17.30
N GLU A 195 4.44 0.46 -17.02
CA GLU A 195 4.07 -0.95 -17.06
C GLU A 195 3.64 -1.38 -15.66
N TYR A 196 2.33 -1.38 -15.39
CA TYR A 196 1.79 -1.95 -14.16
C TYR A 196 2.07 -3.46 -14.14
N ARG A 197 3.23 -3.87 -13.62
CA ARG A 197 3.66 -5.27 -13.59
C ARG A 197 4.55 -5.56 -12.39
N LEU A 198 4.89 -6.84 -12.22
CA LEU A 198 5.97 -7.23 -11.33
C LEU A 198 7.31 -6.90 -11.98
N HIS A 199 8.25 -6.49 -11.15
CA HIS A 199 9.64 -6.26 -11.53
C HIS A 199 10.54 -7.23 -10.78
N THR A 200 11.65 -7.62 -11.40
CA THR A 200 12.64 -8.48 -10.73
C THR A 200 13.40 -7.69 -9.67
N VAL A 201 14.10 -8.41 -8.79
CA VAL A 201 14.99 -7.78 -7.81
C VAL A 201 16.09 -6.95 -8.49
N ASP A 202 16.59 -7.38 -9.65
CA ASP A 202 17.57 -6.61 -10.42
C ASP A 202 16.97 -5.29 -10.94
N GLU A 203 15.75 -5.32 -11.46
CA GLU A 203 15.03 -4.11 -11.87
C GLU A 203 14.79 -3.18 -10.66
N PHE A 204 14.44 -3.74 -9.51
CA PHE A 204 14.32 -2.97 -8.26
C PHE A 204 15.63 -2.28 -7.87
N LEU A 205 16.76 -2.97 -7.93
CA LEU A 205 18.06 -2.36 -7.60
C LEU A 205 18.42 -1.21 -8.56
N GLN A 206 18.01 -1.29 -9.83
CA GLN A 206 18.19 -0.17 -10.77
C GLN A 206 17.39 1.07 -10.36
N TYR A 207 16.24 0.93 -9.68
CA TYR A 207 15.54 2.09 -9.11
C TYR A 207 16.38 2.77 -8.03
N LEU A 208 17.13 2.02 -7.22
CA LEU A 208 18.00 2.57 -6.18
C LEU A 208 19.18 3.36 -6.76
N ASP A 209 19.67 2.94 -7.94
CA ASP A 209 20.71 3.67 -8.68
C ASP A 209 20.19 5.01 -9.22
N VAL A 210 18.93 5.06 -9.66
CA VAL A 210 18.27 6.31 -10.06
C VAL A 210 17.98 7.19 -8.84
N LEU A 211 17.51 6.57 -7.76
CA LEU A 211 17.26 7.17 -6.44
C LEU A 211 18.55 7.25 -5.61
N ASN A 212 19.67 7.53 -6.26
CA ASN A 212 20.93 7.61 -5.57
C ASN A 212 20.93 8.76 -4.54
N MET A 213 21.97 8.74 -3.73
CA MET A 213 22.17 9.69 -2.63
C MET A 213 22.16 11.16 -3.07
N GLU A 214 22.58 11.43 -4.30
CA GLU A 214 22.60 12.78 -4.87
C GLU A 214 21.18 13.26 -5.18
N HIS A 215 20.33 12.40 -5.76
CA HIS A 215 18.93 12.76 -6.02
C HIS A 215 18.16 13.04 -4.71
N LEU A 216 18.32 12.18 -3.71
CA LEU A 216 17.71 12.39 -2.37
C LEU A 216 18.20 13.68 -1.71
N HIS A 217 19.48 14.00 -1.87
CA HIS A 217 20.04 15.25 -1.37
C HIS A 217 19.38 16.48 -2.00
N HIS A 218 19.15 16.47 -3.31
CA HIS A 218 18.45 17.56 -4.00
C HIS A 218 16.99 17.70 -3.55
N GLN A 219 16.34 16.59 -3.16
CA GLN A 219 14.97 16.57 -2.65
C GLN A 219 14.84 16.78 -1.14
N ARG A 220 15.92 17.12 -0.40
CA ARG A 220 15.92 17.26 1.07
C ARG A 220 14.86 18.21 1.63
N HIS A 221 14.37 19.15 0.83
CA HIS A 221 13.32 20.10 1.22
C HIS A 221 11.91 19.51 1.11
N ASN A 222 11.76 18.31 0.55
CA ASN A 222 10.50 17.59 0.38
C ASN A 222 10.52 16.28 1.18
N LEU A 223 10.54 16.42 2.51
CA LEU A 223 10.62 15.30 3.46
C LEU A 223 9.45 14.33 3.31
N GLN A 224 8.27 14.80 2.89
CA GLN A 224 7.12 13.96 2.61
C GLN A 224 7.37 12.97 1.47
N VAL A 225 8.06 13.38 0.39
CA VAL A 225 8.40 12.50 -0.73
C VAL A 225 9.48 11.49 -0.32
N ILE A 226 10.49 11.93 0.42
CA ILE A 226 11.53 11.04 0.97
C ILE A 226 10.90 9.99 1.89
N TYR A 227 9.99 10.39 2.77
CA TYR A 227 9.23 9.49 3.64
C TYR A 227 8.44 8.46 2.84
N GLN A 228 7.71 8.90 1.81
CA GLN A 228 6.92 8.00 0.96
C GLN A 228 7.80 7.00 0.23
N LEU A 229 8.94 7.46 -0.29
CA LEU A 229 9.92 6.59 -0.92
C LEU A 229 10.43 5.53 0.05
N LEU A 230 10.94 5.93 1.21
CA LEU A 230 11.45 4.99 2.22
C LEU A 230 10.38 4.00 2.68
N LYS A 231 9.12 4.43 2.81
CA LYS A 231 8.01 3.51 3.12
C LYS A 231 7.72 2.53 1.98
N LEU A 232 7.80 2.94 0.71
CA LEU A 232 7.69 2.01 -0.43
C LEU A 232 8.82 0.99 -0.42
N LEU A 233 10.05 1.42 -0.15
CA LEU A 233 11.21 0.54 -0.05
C LEU A 233 11.09 -0.45 1.12
N SER A 234 10.66 0.02 2.30
CA SER A 234 10.37 -0.83 3.47
C SER A 234 9.28 -1.86 3.19
N LEU A 235 8.24 -1.50 2.41
CA LEU A 235 7.22 -2.44 1.99
C LEU A 235 7.79 -3.52 1.07
N TYR A 236 8.62 -3.15 0.10
CA TYR A 236 9.27 -4.11 -0.79
C TYR A 236 10.26 -5.02 -0.06
N GLU A 237 11.05 -4.44 0.86
CA GLU A 237 11.96 -5.16 1.74
C GLU A 237 11.22 -6.26 2.50
N ASN A 238 10.15 -5.92 3.20
CA ASN A 238 9.36 -6.88 3.96
C ASN A 238 8.68 -7.92 3.05
N MET A 239 8.02 -7.47 1.98
CA MET A 239 7.24 -8.35 1.11
C MET A 239 8.10 -9.30 0.30
N VAL A 240 9.26 -8.83 -0.20
CA VAL A 240 10.06 -9.54 -1.20
C VAL A 240 11.44 -9.91 -0.67
N LEU A 241 12.24 -8.92 -0.26
CA LEU A 241 13.64 -9.15 0.09
C LEU A 241 13.77 -10.11 1.28
N VAL A 242 13.17 -9.74 2.41
CA VAL A 242 13.28 -10.51 3.66
C VAL A 242 12.49 -11.81 3.59
N ARG A 243 11.32 -11.80 2.95
CA ARG A 243 10.44 -12.97 2.89
C ARG A 243 10.96 -14.09 1.99
N HIS A 244 11.76 -13.76 0.97
CA HIS A 244 12.18 -14.72 -0.06
C HIS A 244 13.70 -14.79 -0.27
N VAL A 245 14.49 -14.10 0.56
CA VAL A 245 15.95 -14.25 0.57
C VAL A 245 16.33 -15.73 0.69
N GLU A 246 17.22 -16.16 -0.21
CA GLU A 246 17.83 -17.50 -0.21
C GLU A 246 16.86 -18.69 -0.30
N LYS A 247 15.57 -18.45 -0.56
CA LYS A 247 14.64 -19.53 -0.89
C LYS A 247 15.10 -20.28 -2.13
N LEU A 248 14.97 -21.61 -2.07
CA LEU A 248 15.32 -22.48 -3.18
C LEU A 248 14.40 -22.24 -4.38
N GLU A 249 14.91 -22.45 -5.58
CA GLU A 249 14.16 -22.21 -6.81
C GLU A 249 12.90 -23.11 -6.89
N GLU A 250 12.99 -24.34 -6.37
CA GLU A 250 11.87 -25.27 -6.27
C GLU A 250 10.77 -24.76 -5.34
N GLU A 251 11.13 -24.17 -4.20
CA GLU A 251 10.19 -23.58 -3.24
C GLU A 251 9.46 -22.38 -3.87
N LEU A 252 10.22 -21.49 -4.51
CA LEU A 252 9.65 -20.34 -5.21
C LEU A 252 8.73 -20.77 -6.36
N LYS A 253 9.06 -21.84 -7.08
CA LYS A 253 8.17 -22.40 -8.12
C LYS A 253 6.90 -23.02 -7.53
N ALA A 254 6.97 -23.64 -6.37
CA ALA A 254 5.80 -24.17 -5.68
C ALA A 254 4.86 -23.04 -5.21
N ASP A 255 5.44 -21.97 -4.65
CA ASP A 255 4.69 -20.83 -4.11
C ASP A 255 4.17 -19.87 -5.20
N HIS A 256 4.98 -19.60 -6.22
CA HIS A 256 4.74 -18.50 -7.18
C HIS A 256 4.60 -18.95 -8.63
N LYS A 257 4.84 -20.22 -8.95
CA LYS A 257 4.77 -20.78 -10.31
C LYS A 257 5.57 -19.95 -11.33
N SER A 258 4.88 -19.37 -12.32
CA SER A 258 5.46 -18.53 -13.38
C SER A 258 6.09 -17.24 -12.85
N TYR A 259 5.79 -16.83 -11.62
CA TYR A 259 6.35 -15.63 -11.02
C TYR A 259 7.59 -15.86 -10.14
N ALA A 260 8.08 -17.10 -10.02
CA ALA A 260 9.21 -17.43 -9.15
C ALA A 260 10.43 -16.50 -9.36
N ASN A 261 10.75 -16.15 -10.61
CA ASN A 261 11.89 -15.29 -10.93
C ASN A 261 11.77 -13.85 -10.38
N PHE A 262 10.55 -13.33 -10.16
CA PHE A 262 10.35 -11.98 -9.60
C PHE A 262 10.65 -11.93 -8.09
N PHE A 263 10.61 -13.08 -7.42
CA PHE A 263 10.82 -13.24 -5.98
C PHE A 263 12.16 -13.90 -5.65
N ARG A 264 13.00 -14.17 -6.65
CA ARG A 264 14.33 -14.74 -6.44
C ARG A 264 15.27 -13.66 -5.90
N VAL A 265 15.60 -13.76 -4.62
CA VAL A 265 16.47 -12.81 -3.92
C VAL A 265 17.77 -13.51 -3.54
N SER A 266 18.90 -13.01 -4.04
CA SER A 266 20.23 -13.47 -3.62
C SER A 266 20.76 -12.65 -2.44
N ALA A 267 21.64 -13.25 -1.63
CA ALA A 267 22.34 -12.55 -0.55
C ALA A 267 23.14 -11.33 -1.06
N GLN A 268 23.68 -11.39 -2.28
CA GLN A 268 24.38 -10.26 -2.89
C GLN A 268 23.43 -9.08 -3.14
N GLN A 269 22.24 -9.33 -3.70
CA GLN A 269 21.24 -8.28 -3.92
C GLN A 269 20.74 -7.68 -2.61
N LEU A 270 20.54 -8.52 -1.58
CA LEU A 270 20.18 -8.05 -0.23
C LEU A 270 21.28 -7.13 0.34
N LYS A 271 22.54 -7.54 0.20
CA LYS A 271 23.69 -6.72 0.66
C LYS A 271 23.79 -5.38 -0.08
N ILE A 272 23.47 -5.33 -1.38
CA ILE A 272 23.43 -4.07 -2.13
C ILE A 272 22.37 -3.14 -1.54
N PHE A 273 21.17 -3.66 -1.25
CA PHE A 273 20.10 -2.88 -0.60
C PHE A 273 20.51 -2.39 0.80
N GLN A 274 21.11 -3.25 1.62
CA GLN A 274 21.61 -2.88 2.94
C GLN A 274 22.64 -1.74 2.88
N LEU A 275 23.62 -1.83 1.97
CA LEU A 275 24.61 -0.77 1.77
C LEU A 275 23.99 0.54 1.28
N TRP A 276 22.93 0.47 0.47
CA TRP A 276 22.17 1.65 0.09
C TRP A 276 21.45 2.26 1.30
N LEU A 277 20.84 1.44 2.16
CA LEU A 277 20.14 1.89 3.36
C LEU A 277 21.08 2.54 4.39
N GLU A 278 22.29 1.98 4.59
CA GLU A 278 23.35 2.56 5.43
C GLU A 278 23.77 3.96 4.97
N LYS A 279 23.94 4.14 3.66
CA LYS A 279 24.24 5.45 3.07
C LYS A 279 23.09 6.43 3.28
N SER A 280 21.86 5.97 3.04
CA SER A 280 20.63 6.75 3.25
C SER A 280 20.45 7.19 4.69
N SER A 281 20.67 6.29 5.64
CA SER A 281 20.64 6.60 7.07
C SER A 281 21.65 7.69 7.43
N THR A 282 22.89 7.54 6.96
CA THR A 282 23.96 8.51 7.21
C THR A 282 23.57 9.91 6.71
N LEU A 283 22.93 10.02 5.54
CA LEU A 283 22.46 11.32 5.05
C LEU A 283 21.34 11.92 5.90
N VAL A 284 20.35 11.12 6.30
CA VAL A 284 19.26 11.60 7.16
C VAL A 284 19.82 12.14 8.49
N HIS A 285 20.82 11.46 9.08
CA HIS A 285 21.48 11.95 10.29
C HIS A 285 22.38 13.19 10.06
N LEU A 286 23.10 13.27 8.94
CA LEU A 286 23.99 14.41 8.65
C LEU A 286 23.24 15.70 8.34
N PHE A 287 22.05 15.60 7.73
CA PHE A 287 21.25 16.75 7.33
C PHE A 287 20.09 17.05 8.28
N GLY A 288 19.71 16.08 9.12
CA GLY A 288 18.66 16.23 10.10
C GLY A 288 19.07 17.13 11.25
N ASN A 289 18.12 17.93 11.70
CA ASN A 289 18.21 18.61 12.98
C ASN A 289 17.53 17.69 14.03
N GLU A 290 18.21 17.34 15.12
CA GLU A 290 17.65 16.50 16.18
C GLU A 290 16.39 17.11 16.83
N GLY A 291 16.16 18.42 16.67
CA GLY A 291 14.94 19.10 17.09
C GLY A 291 13.78 19.09 16.08
N ASP A 292 13.97 18.55 14.87
CA ASP A 292 12.93 18.48 13.84
C ASP A 292 12.28 17.10 13.82
N ILE A 293 11.00 17.06 14.19
CA ILE A 293 10.20 15.83 14.29
C ILE A 293 10.17 15.08 12.96
N ASP A 294 10.15 15.78 11.81
CA ASP A 294 10.06 15.11 10.52
C ASP A 294 11.35 14.35 10.18
N TYR A 295 12.51 14.88 10.55
CA TYR A 295 13.78 14.15 10.43
C TYR A 295 13.88 12.98 11.41
N LEU A 296 13.34 13.12 12.63
CA LEU A 296 13.23 12.01 13.57
C LEU A 296 12.35 10.88 13.01
N ILE A 297 11.21 11.21 12.37
CA ILE A 297 10.35 10.22 11.70
C ILE A 297 11.11 9.47 10.61
N LEU A 298 11.94 10.16 9.81
CA LEU A 298 12.75 9.53 8.77
C LEU A 298 13.85 8.65 9.36
N ALA A 299 14.51 9.10 10.43
CA ALA A 299 15.54 8.34 11.12
C ALA A 299 14.95 7.07 11.76
N ASP A 300 13.82 7.19 12.47
CA ASP A 300 13.12 6.07 13.09
C ASP A 300 12.67 5.05 12.04
N LEU A 301 12.17 5.51 10.89
CA LEU A 301 11.82 4.62 9.79
C LEU A 301 13.01 3.75 9.36
N ILE A 302 14.20 4.33 9.22
CA ILE A 302 15.36 3.55 8.79
C ILE A 302 15.88 2.65 9.93
N GLN A 303 16.01 3.20 11.14
CA GLN A 303 16.67 2.56 12.27
C GLN A 303 15.81 1.54 13.01
N VAL A 304 14.50 1.74 13.03
CA VAL A 304 13.56 0.92 13.81
C VAL A 304 12.69 0.05 12.92
N ASP A 305 12.25 0.56 11.75
CA ASP A 305 11.35 -0.20 10.89
C ASP A 305 12.08 -1.02 9.81
N MET A 306 13.26 -0.60 9.34
CA MET A 306 13.96 -1.22 8.20
C MET A 306 15.16 -2.07 8.65
N PHE A 307 16.18 -1.48 9.27
CA PHE A 307 17.40 -2.23 9.66
C PHE A 307 17.14 -3.50 10.47
N PRO A 308 16.25 -3.50 11.49
CA PRO A 308 16.01 -4.72 12.27
C PRO A 308 15.51 -5.90 11.44
N LEU A 309 14.80 -5.65 10.34
CA LEU A 309 14.33 -6.70 9.44
C LEU A 309 15.48 -7.41 8.71
N LEU A 310 16.58 -6.71 8.47
CA LEU A 310 17.79 -7.25 7.86
C LEU A 310 18.68 -7.95 8.90
N ASP A 311 18.74 -7.40 10.11
CA ASP A 311 19.55 -7.96 11.20
C ASP A 311 19.04 -9.34 11.64
N ASP A 312 17.71 -9.54 11.67
CA ASP A 312 17.09 -10.83 11.98
C ASP A 312 17.55 -11.96 11.03
N LEU A 313 17.87 -11.62 9.77
CA LEU A 313 18.39 -12.56 8.78
C LEU A 313 19.88 -12.88 8.97
N SER A 314 20.62 -12.00 9.63
CA SER A 314 22.06 -12.14 9.87
C SER A 314 22.41 -12.89 11.15
N SER A 315 21.42 -13.51 11.80
CA SER A 315 21.67 -14.42 12.93
C SER A 315 22.55 -15.60 12.50
N PRO A 316 23.63 -15.90 13.23
CA PRO A 316 24.67 -16.82 12.78
C PRO A 316 24.20 -18.27 12.85
N GLY A 317 23.69 -18.77 11.73
CA GLY A 317 23.48 -20.19 11.46
C GLY A 317 24.77 -20.98 11.16
N ASP A 318 25.94 -20.41 11.42
CA ASP A 318 27.26 -20.97 11.07
C ASP A 318 28.20 -21.18 12.28
N LEU A 319 27.62 -21.48 13.45
CA LEU A 319 28.38 -22.01 14.59
C LEU A 319 27.59 -23.11 15.29
N LEU A 320 27.54 -24.29 14.67
CA LEU A 320 27.50 -25.66 15.23
C LEU A 320 26.65 -26.59 14.35
N GLY A 321 27.33 -27.33 13.46
CA GLY A 321 26.77 -28.40 12.64
C GLY A 321 27.77 -28.93 11.63
#